data_AF-A0A0S6XBE9-F1
#
_entry.id   AF-A0A0S6XBE9-F1
#
_cell.length_a   1.000
_cell.length_b   1.000
_cell.length_c   1.000
_cell.angle_alpha   90.00
_cell.angle_beta   90.00
_cell.angle_gamma   90.00
#
_symmetry.space_group_name_H-M   'P 1'
#
loop_
_entity.id
_entity.type
_entity.pdbx_description
1 polymer ?
#
loop_
_entity_poly.entity_id
_entity_poly.type
_entity_poly.pdbx_seq_one_letter_code
_entity_poly.pdbx_strand_id
1 'polypeptide(L)' 'MKNIRLTNGKASGRLSVPYVMVYYLPVTCNNELKMMYAGAKELMKNTAEVGKILEISEPEEMSEIEGRLKGEE' A
#
# COMPACT_ATOMS: atom_id res chain seq x y z
N MET A 1 -6.79 -8.88 16.91
CA MET A 1 -6.36 -8.47 15.56
C MET A 1 -7.31 -7.36 15.10
N LYS A 2 -6.81 -6.16 14.77
CA LYS A 2 -7.65 -5.09 14.21
C LYS A 2 -7.88 -5.38 12.72
N ASN A 3 -9.12 -5.36 12.27
CA ASN A 3 -9.44 -5.49 10.84
C ASN A 3 -9.18 -4.14 10.17
N ILE A 4 -8.23 -4.08 9.24
CA ILE A 4 -7.95 -2.89 8.42
C ILE A 4 -9.10 -2.75 7.41
N ARG A 5 -9.85 -1.64 7.46
CA ARG A 5 -10.94 -1.40 6.51
C ARG A 5 -10.41 -0.66 5.29
N LEU A 6 -10.26 -1.37 4.18
CA LEU A 6 -9.85 -0.79 2.90
C LEU A 6 -11.00 -0.11 2.16
N THR A 7 -12.10 0.26 2.84
CA THR A 7 -13.27 0.88 2.23
C THR A 7 -13.30 2.38 2.49
N ASN A 8 -13.34 3.19 1.45
CA ASN A 8 -13.62 4.62 1.57
C ASN A 8 -15.14 4.84 1.47
N GLY A 9 -15.78 5.13 2.60
CA GLY A 9 -17.22 5.44 2.66
C GLY A 9 -17.45 6.90 2.31
N LYS A 10 -17.98 7.18 1.13
CA LYS A 10 -18.39 8.55 0.74
C LYS A 10 -19.77 8.86 1.31
N ALA A 11 -20.06 10.14 1.58
CA ALA A 11 -21.36 10.66 2.08
C ALA A 11 -22.59 10.22 1.27
N SER A 12 -22.37 9.74 0.04
CA SER A 12 -23.38 9.14 -0.85
C SER A 12 -23.81 7.70 -0.47
N GLY A 13 -23.25 7.09 0.59
CA GLY A 13 -23.52 5.68 0.95
C GLY A 13 -22.82 4.65 0.05
N ARG A 14 -22.02 5.10 -0.92
CA ARG A 14 -21.22 4.24 -1.80
C ARG A 14 -19.92 3.84 -1.11
N LEU A 15 -19.68 2.53 -1.01
CA LEU A 15 -18.43 1.95 -0.57
C LEU A 15 -17.49 1.84 -1.78
N SER A 16 -16.33 2.49 -1.70
CA SER A 16 -15.24 2.31 -2.65
C SER A 16 -14.19 1.38 -2.06
N VAL A 17 -13.81 0.33 -2.79
CA VAL A 17 -12.71 -0.59 -2.43
C VAL A 17 -11.52 -0.35 -3.37
N PRO A 18 -10.62 0.60 -3.07
CA PRO A 18 -9.44 0.86 -3.89
C PRO A 18 -8.55 -0.38 -4.01
N TYR A 19 -8.18 -0.73 -5.24
CA TYR A 19 -7.14 -1.70 -5.52
C TYR A 19 -5.77 -1.04 -5.37
N VAL A 20 -4.95 -1.55 -4.45
CA VAL A 20 -3.64 -0.98 -4.11
C VAL A 20 -2.58 -2.07 -3.97
N MET A 21 -1.33 -1.71 -4.26
CA MET A 21 -0.17 -2.52 -3.96
C MET A 21 0.53 -1.97 -2.73
N VAL A 22 0.77 -2.83 -1.73
CA VAL A 22 1.60 -2.49 -0.58
C VAL A 22 3.02 -2.93 -0.88
N TYR A 23 3.94 -1.97 -0.93
CA TYR A 23 5.37 -2.20 -1.13
C TYR A 23 6.07 -2.10 0.22
N TYR A 24 6.24 -3.24 0.89
CA TYR A 24 6.91 -3.32 2.18
C TYR A 24 8.42 -3.51 2.01
N LEU A 25 9.19 -2.53 2.48
CA LEU A 25 10.64 -2.52 2.40
C LEU A 25 11.24 -2.17 3.78
N PRO A 26 11.48 -3.16 4.64
CA PRO A 26 12.02 -2.94 5.98
C PRO A 26 13.33 -2.15 5.96
N VAL A 27 13.53 -1.30 6.98
CA VAL A 27 14.78 -0.56 7.17
C VAL A 27 16.01 -1.48 7.30
N THR A 28 15.82 -2.71 7.79
CA THR A 28 16.85 -3.75 7.96
C THR A 28 17.25 -4.45 6.65
N CYS A 29 16.56 -4.16 5.55
CA CYS A 29 16.82 -4.81 4.27
C CYS A 29 18.17 -4.33 3.68
N ASN A 30 18.96 -5.26 3.15
CA ASN A 30 20.24 -4.95 2.51
C ASN A 30 20.04 -4.29 1.13
N ASN A 31 21.09 -3.64 0.62
CA ASN A 31 20.99 -2.85 -0.62
C ASN A 31 20.66 -3.70 -1.86
N GLU A 32 21.17 -4.94 -1.94
CA GLU A 32 20.90 -5.84 -3.06
C GLU A 32 19.41 -6.18 -3.17
N LEU A 33 18.79 -6.54 -2.04
CA LEU A 33 17.36 -6.81 -1.96
C LEU A 33 16.54 -5.56 -2.27
N LYS A 34 16.93 -4.37 -1.77
CA LYS A 34 16.25 -3.10 -2.09
C LYS A 34 16.21 -2.84 -3.59
N MET A 35 17.33 -3.07 -4.28
CA MET A 35 17.40 -2.90 -5.75
C MET A 35 16.57 -3.96 -6.49
N MET A 36 16.67 -5.22 -6.09
CA MET A 36 15.91 -6.31 -6.70
C MET A 36 14.39 -6.05 -6.59
N TYR A 37 13.91 -5.68 -5.41
CA TYR A 37 12.50 -5.40 -5.18
C TYR A 37 12.04 -4.10 -5.84
N ALA A 38 12.91 -3.11 -6.05
CA ALA A 38 12.57 -1.92 -6.83
C ALA A 38 12.26 -2.27 -8.30
N GLY A 39 13.02 -3.18 -8.90
CA GLY A 39 12.74 -3.70 -10.24
C GLY A 39 11.45 -4.52 -10.29
N ALA A 40 11.26 -5.40 -9.30
CA ALA A 40 10.03 -6.20 -9.18
C ALA A 40 8.79 -5.31 -8.98
N LYS A 41 8.89 -4.22 -8.21
CA LYS A 41 7.80 -3.26 -7.98
C LYS A 41 7.25 -2.71 -9.29
N GLU A 42 8.14 -2.27 -10.18
CA GLU A 42 7.72 -1.68 -11.45
C GLU A 42 7.11 -2.74 -12.39
N LEU A 43 7.69 -3.94 -12.44
CA LEU A 43 7.11 -5.05 -13.19
C LEU A 43 5.69 -5.38 -12.69
N MET A 44 5.53 -5.56 -11.37
CA MET A 44 4.25 -5.91 -10.76
C MET A 44 3.20 -4.81 -10.91
N LYS A 45 3.58 -3.55 -10.76
CA LYS A 45 2.70 -2.40 -11.00
C LYS A 45 2.12 -2.43 -12.41
N ASN A 46 2.97 -2.68 -13.42
CA ASN A 46 2.55 -2.71 -14.81
C ASN A 46 1.71 -3.96 -15.14
N THR A 47 2.11 -5.13 -14.66
CA THR A 47 1.37 -6.39 -14.89
C THR A 47 0.00 -6.41 -14.21
N ALA A 48 -0.10 -5.88 -12.99
CA ALA A 48 -1.33 -5.85 -12.22
C ALA A 48 -2.17 -4.58 -12.46
N GLU A 49 -1.71 -3.66 -13.32
CA GLU A 49 -2.36 -2.38 -13.61
C GLU A 49 -2.71 -1.57 -12.33
N VAL A 50 -1.84 -1.64 -11.32
CA VAL A 50 -2.08 -0.98 -10.03
C VAL A 50 -1.89 0.53 -10.19
N GLY A 51 -2.95 1.30 -9.95
CA GLY A 51 -2.91 2.77 -9.99
C GLY A 51 -2.36 3.44 -8.72
N LYS A 52 -2.36 2.75 -7.56
CA LYS A 52 -1.91 3.31 -6.28
C LYS A 52 -1.00 2.34 -5.53
N ILE A 53 0.19 2.81 -5.20
CA ILE A 53 1.21 2.07 -4.43
C ILE A 53 1.34 2.74 -3.07
N LEU A 54 1.36 1.93 -2.01
CA LEU A 54 1.63 2.36 -0.65
C LEU A 54 2.97 1.79 -0.22
N GLU A 55 3.97 2.64 -0.08
CA GLU A 55 5.29 2.24 0.42
C GLU A 55 5.28 2.30 1.95
N ILE A 56 5.71 1.21 2.58
CA ILE A 56 5.84 1.11 4.04
C ILE A 56 7.19 0.50 4.39
N SER A 57 7.80 1.00 5.45
CA SER A 57 9.11 0.57 5.93
C SER A 57 9.04 -0.06 7.32
N GLU A 58 7.98 0.21 8.07
CA GLU A 58 7.73 -0.34 9.39
C GLU A 58 6.37 -1.06 9.44
N PRO A 59 6.23 -2.16 10.22
CA PRO A 59 4.96 -2.86 10.37
C PRO A 59 3.82 -1.98 10.90
N GLU A 60 4.12 -0.99 11.72
CA GLU A 60 3.19 -0.06 12.35
C GLU A 60 2.42 0.75 11.30
N GLU A 61 3.09 1.14 10.20
CA GLU A 61 2.51 1.89 9.08
C GLU A 61 1.37 1.13 8.38
N MET A 62 1.34 -0.20 8.50
CA MET A 62 0.25 -1.02 7.97
C MET A 62 -1.10 -0.62 8.58
N SER A 63 -1.12 -0.16 9.83
CA SER A 63 -2.35 0.29 10.50
C SER A 63 -2.84 1.65 10.01
N GLU A 64 -1.96 2.44 9.39
CA GLU A 64 -2.25 3.80 8.88
C GLU A 64 -2.83 3.78 7.47
N ILE A 65 -2.75 2.64 6.76
CA ILE A 65 -3.21 2.48 5.38
C ILE A 65 -4.65 2.97 5.21
N GLU A 66 -5.53 2.71 6.19
CA GLU A 66 -6.92 3.18 6.13
C GLU A 66 -7.02 4.71 6.06
N GLY A 67 -6.21 5.46 6.81
CA GLY A 67 -6.12 6.92 6.74
C GLY A 67 -5.57 7.40 5.39
N ARG A 68 -4.46 6.79 4.94
CA ARG A 68 -3.85 7.07 3.62
C ARG A 68 -4.79 6.81 2.43
N LEU A 69 -5.75 5.88 2.59
CA LEU A 69 -6.80 5.60 1.59
C LEU A 69 -7.97 6.60 1.64
N LYS A 70 -8.21 7.21 2.80
CA LYS A 70 -9.21 8.29 2.98
C LYS A 70 -8.67 9.67 2.59
N GLY A 71 -7.35 9.82 2.46
CA GLY A 71 -6.69 11.10 2.21
C GLY A 71 -6.44 11.90 3.49
N GLU A 72 -6.46 11.22 4.63
CA GLU A 72 -5.98 11.72 5.91
C GLU A 72 -4.46 11.42 5.90
N GLU A 73 -3.63 12.45 5.68
CA GLU A 73 -2.16 12.33 5.72
C GLU A 73 -1.67 12.01 7.14
#